data_AF-A0A285P0Z7-F1
#
_entry.id   AF-A0A285P0Z7-F1
#
_cell.length_a   1.000
_cell.length_b   1.000
_cell.length_c   1.000
_cell.angle_alpha   90.00
_cell.angle_beta   90.00
_cell.angle_gamma   90.00
#
_symmetry.space_group_name_H-M   'P 1'
#
loop_
_entity.id
_entity.type
_entity.pdbx_description
1 polymer ?
#
loop_
_entity_poly.entity_id
_entity_poly.type
_entity_poly.pdbx_seq_one_letter_code
_entity_poly.pdbx_strand_id
1 'polypeptide(L)'
;MSQEEAPNTADGTREVVSQQQTESLVDQLPLGEGVVAGSGAFLLAYLFYHQVVTFLTTFGSASSAGPSGWVVSGWYFFASHNVPVQAGGETAAVSVLPRLGTSGTNFFIGGWPVQMLLLFAPAFGLIGAGYLVVSWEDPDELVDLALSVAAVAIPYLVLSVVAAFLMTHTYTNSGAIGTIISNVEPLAQQYSNGQPPSSLNVGVSITNAALFAGIVYPVVFGGLGGIAAKKDLVVDEITARLN
;
A
#
# COMPACT_ATOMS: atom_id res chain seq x y z
N MET A 1 -49.18 -70.43 -20.74
CA MET A 1 -49.03 -69.63 -19.50
C MET A 1 -47.70 -68.91 -19.63
N SER A 2 -47.74 -67.72 -20.21
CA SER A 2 -46.57 -66.89 -20.47
C SER A 2 -46.57 -65.81 -19.39
N GLN A 3 -45.57 -65.81 -18.51
CA GLN A 3 -45.35 -64.73 -17.56
C GLN A 3 -44.62 -63.61 -18.28
N GLU A 4 -45.30 -62.47 -18.37
CA GLU A 4 -44.80 -61.20 -18.88
C GLU A 4 -44.00 -60.55 -17.74
N GLU A 5 -42.67 -60.61 -17.85
CA GLU A 5 -41.74 -60.06 -16.86
C GLU A 5 -41.54 -58.56 -17.17
N ALA A 6 -41.92 -57.70 -16.24
CA ALA A 6 -41.89 -56.25 -16.40
C ALA A 6 -40.45 -55.70 -16.41
N PRO A 7 -40.15 -54.65 -17.21
CA PRO A 7 -38.84 -54.03 -17.22
C PRO A 7 -38.56 -53.28 -15.91
N ASN A 8 -37.48 -53.67 -15.24
CA ASN A 8 -36.99 -53.08 -14.01
C ASN A 8 -36.37 -51.69 -14.28
N THR A 9 -37.15 -50.63 -14.12
CA THR A 9 -36.73 -49.22 -14.29
C THR A 9 -36.14 -48.64 -13.01
N ALA A 10 -35.08 -49.25 -12.49
CA ALA A 10 -34.42 -48.77 -11.29
C ALA A 10 -32.91 -48.98 -11.34
N ASP A 11 -32.24 -48.37 -12.32
CA ASP A 11 -30.79 -48.16 -12.22
C ASP A 11 -30.37 -47.00 -13.14
N GLY A 12 -29.71 -45.99 -12.59
CA GLY A 12 -29.01 -45.00 -13.42
C GLY A 12 -29.06 -43.54 -13.03
N THR A 13 -29.85 -43.12 -12.04
CA THR A 13 -29.70 -41.76 -11.46
C THR A 13 -28.57 -41.77 -10.44
N ARG A 14 -27.36 -42.15 -10.87
CA ARG A 14 -26.16 -41.77 -10.13
C ARG A 14 -26.11 -40.26 -10.20
N GLU A 15 -26.39 -39.66 -9.05
CA GLU A 15 -25.86 -38.36 -8.65
C GLU A 15 -24.48 -38.15 -9.27
N VAL A 16 -24.47 -37.50 -10.43
CA VAL A 16 -23.39 -36.60 -10.81
C VAL A 16 -23.57 -35.40 -9.88
N VAL A 17 -23.35 -35.63 -8.59
CA VAL A 17 -23.05 -34.56 -7.64
C VAL A 17 -21.73 -34.04 -8.17
N SER A 18 -21.87 -32.97 -8.94
CA SER A 18 -20.81 -32.17 -9.50
C SER A 18 -19.72 -32.02 -8.44
N GLN A 19 -18.67 -32.83 -8.58
CA GLN A 19 -17.33 -32.44 -8.16
C GLN A 19 -16.92 -31.28 -9.06
N GLN A 20 -17.65 -30.16 -9.01
CA GLN A 20 -17.03 -28.86 -9.16
C GLN A 20 -16.04 -28.82 -8.01
N GLN A 21 -14.83 -29.34 -8.28
CA GLN A 21 -13.63 -28.98 -7.58
C GLN A 21 -13.72 -27.49 -7.40
N THR A 22 -14.04 -27.09 -6.18
CA THR A 22 -13.85 -25.74 -5.72
C THR A 22 -12.34 -25.61 -5.67
N GLU A 23 -11.71 -25.41 -6.83
CA GLU A 23 -10.34 -24.93 -6.86
C GLU A 23 -10.33 -23.72 -5.96
N SER A 24 -9.49 -23.79 -4.94
CA SER A 24 -9.44 -22.75 -3.92
C SER A 24 -9.15 -21.45 -4.65
N LEU A 25 -9.83 -20.36 -4.29
CA LEU A 25 -9.52 -19.02 -4.81
C LEU A 25 -8.01 -18.68 -4.65
N VAL A 26 -7.35 -19.32 -3.69
CA VAL A 26 -5.90 -19.19 -3.48
C VAL A 26 -5.08 -19.83 -4.60
N ASP A 27 -5.55 -20.94 -5.17
CA ASP A 27 -4.88 -21.67 -6.26
C ASP A 27 -5.02 -20.93 -7.60
N GLN A 28 -6.05 -20.08 -7.73
CA GLN A 28 -6.29 -19.25 -8.91
C GLN A 28 -5.57 -17.89 -8.86
N LEU A 29 -4.94 -17.54 -7.73
CA LEU A 29 -4.18 -16.29 -7.65
C LEU A 29 -2.83 -16.45 -8.36
N PRO A 30 -2.48 -15.55 -9.30
CA PRO A 30 -1.17 -15.53 -9.94
C PRO A 30 -0.12 -14.95 -8.98
N LEU A 31 0.18 -15.72 -7.92
CA LEU A 31 0.98 -15.26 -6.80
C LEU A 31 2.43 -14.98 -7.21
N GLY A 32 2.99 -15.71 -8.19
CA GLY A 32 4.37 -15.48 -8.64
C GLY A 32 4.55 -14.08 -9.23
N GLU A 33 3.72 -13.77 -10.21
CA GLU A 33 3.66 -12.54 -10.98
C GLU A 33 3.25 -11.37 -10.09
N GLY A 34 2.20 -11.57 -9.28
CA GLY A 34 1.72 -10.61 -8.28
C GLY A 34 2.78 -10.24 -7.25
N VAL A 35 3.51 -11.23 -6.71
CA VAL A 35 4.60 -11.02 -5.75
C VAL A 35 5.72 -10.18 -6.36
N VAL A 36 6.16 -10.49 -7.58
CA VAL A 36 7.23 -9.76 -8.27
C VAL A 36 6.79 -8.32 -8.55
N ALA A 37 5.62 -8.12 -9.15
CA ALA A 37 5.15 -6.80 -9.55
C ALA A 37 4.81 -5.91 -8.34
N GLY A 38 4.10 -6.45 -7.34
CA GLY A 38 3.73 -5.73 -6.13
C GLY A 38 4.94 -5.37 -5.25
N SER A 39 5.86 -6.31 -5.04
CA SER A 39 7.11 -6.02 -4.32
C SER A 39 7.99 -5.04 -5.08
N GLY A 40 8.08 -5.18 -6.41
CA GLY A 40 8.81 -4.26 -7.27
C GLY A 40 8.27 -2.83 -7.18
N ALA A 41 6.95 -2.67 -7.29
CA ALA A 41 6.30 -1.36 -7.15
C ALA A 41 6.56 -0.72 -5.78
N PHE A 42 6.45 -1.50 -4.70
CA PHE A 42 6.73 -1.03 -3.35
C PHE A 42 8.19 -0.55 -3.22
N LEU A 43 9.15 -1.41 -3.60
CA LEU A 43 10.57 -1.13 -3.44
C LEU A 43 11.02 0.03 -4.31
N LEU A 44 10.58 0.11 -5.57
CA LEU A 44 10.93 1.20 -6.47
C LEU A 44 10.39 2.54 -5.97
N ALA A 45 9.13 2.58 -5.52
CA ALA A 45 8.54 3.78 -4.94
C ALA A 45 9.29 4.19 -3.67
N TYR A 46 9.56 3.26 -2.75
CA TYR A 46 10.35 3.55 -1.55
C TYR A 46 11.75 4.07 -1.87
N LEU A 47 12.47 3.39 -2.79
CA LEU A 47 13.81 3.80 -3.22
C LEU A 47 13.80 5.18 -3.86
N PHE A 48 12.75 5.53 -4.61
CA PHE A 48 12.57 6.88 -5.13
C PHE A 48 12.51 7.93 -4.01
N TYR A 49 11.69 7.73 -2.97
CA TYR A 49 11.70 8.65 -1.80
C TYR A 49 13.04 8.63 -1.08
N HIS A 50 13.70 7.48 -1.01
CA HIS A 50 15.01 7.38 -0.40
C HIS A 50 16.06 8.23 -1.14
N GLN A 51 16.06 8.21 -2.47
CA GLN A 51 16.94 9.07 -3.27
C GLN A 51 16.61 10.55 -3.07
N VAL A 52 15.33 10.91 -3.03
CA VAL A 52 14.90 12.28 -2.78
C VAL A 52 15.38 12.76 -1.41
N VAL A 53 15.13 12.00 -0.33
CA VAL A 53 15.59 12.36 1.01
C VAL A 53 17.11 12.42 1.08
N THR A 54 17.82 11.46 0.49
CA THR A 54 19.28 11.46 0.45
C THR A 54 19.82 12.70 -0.25
N PHE A 55 19.27 13.05 -1.41
CA PHE A 55 19.59 14.29 -2.13
C PHE A 55 19.37 15.51 -1.22
N LEU A 56 18.21 15.63 -0.57
CA LEU A 56 17.92 16.77 0.32
C LEU A 56 18.87 16.87 1.49
N THR A 57 19.23 15.75 2.11
CA THR A 57 20.18 15.75 3.23
C THR A 57 21.62 16.01 2.80
N THR A 58 21.96 15.74 1.53
CA THR A 58 23.29 16.02 0.97
C THR A 58 23.48 17.51 0.71
N PHE A 59 22.44 18.19 0.21
CA PHE A 59 22.48 19.63 -0.10
C PHE A 59 22.00 20.51 1.06
N GLY A 60 21.35 19.94 2.06
CA GLY A 60 20.91 20.62 3.27
C GLY A 60 21.88 20.48 4.44
N SER A 61 21.75 21.37 5.42
CA SER A 61 22.45 21.27 6.70
C SER A 61 21.83 20.15 7.54
N ALA A 62 22.26 18.90 7.33
CA ALA A 62 21.74 17.76 8.10
C ALA A 62 22.09 17.91 9.59
N SER A 63 21.09 17.87 10.47
CA SER A 63 21.34 17.80 11.91
C SER A 63 21.80 16.38 12.30
N SER A 64 22.87 16.27 13.09
CA SER A 64 23.38 14.98 13.57
C SER A 64 22.44 14.29 14.60
N ALA A 65 21.50 15.03 15.16
CA ALA A 65 20.46 14.53 16.05
C ALA A 65 19.15 14.28 15.26
N GLY A 66 18.85 13.00 14.97
CA GLY A 66 17.54 12.59 14.45
C GLY A 66 17.52 11.18 13.83
N PRO A 67 16.33 10.67 13.46
CA PRO A 67 16.09 9.35 12.85
C PRO A 67 16.81 9.15 11.53
N SER A 68 17.52 8.03 11.30
CA SER A 68 18.26 7.70 10.06
C SER A 68 17.52 8.06 8.75
N GLY A 69 18.28 8.33 7.67
CA GLY A 69 17.69 8.87 6.42
C GLY A 69 16.64 7.93 5.82
N TRP A 70 16.85 6.62 5.96
CA TRP A 70 15.92 5.60 5.49
C TRP A 70 14.59 5.59 6.27
N VAL A 71 14.59 5.94 7.57
CA VAL A 71 13.37 6.11 8.39
C VAL A 71 12.56 7.31 7.89
N VAL A 72 13.23 8.45 7.71
CA VAL A 72 12.60 9.67 7.17
C VAL A 72 12.06 9.43 5.76
N SER A 73 12.78 8.66 4.93
CA SER A 73 12.32 8.24 3.61
C SER A 73 11.02 7.44 3.68
N GLY A 74 10.93 6.53 4.65
CA GLY A 74 9.71 5.77 4.92
C GLY A 74 8.54 6.66 5.31
N TRP A 75 8.76 7.65 6.16
CA TRP A 75 7.72 8.62 6.55
C TRP A 75 7.16 9.37 5.34
N TYR A 76 8.01 9.81 4.41
CA TYR A 76 7.56 10.43 3.17
C TYR A 76 6.82 9.47 2.23
N PHE A 77 7.35 8.27 2.07
CA PHE A 77 6.69 7.21 1.29
C PHE A 77 5.29 6.89 1.84
N PHE A 78 5.11 6.85 3.17
CA PHE A 78 3.78 6.61 3.75
C PHE A 78 2.88 7.85 3.67
N ALA A 79 3.44 9.06 3.82
CA ALA A 79 2.69 10.29 3.66
C ALA A 79 2.09 10.44 2.25
N SER A 80 2.78 9.98 1.19
CA SER A 80 2.22 9.97 -0.18
C SER A 80 1.06 8.98 -0.36
N HIS A 81 0.92 8.02 0.55
CA HIS A 81 -0.24 7.12 0.65
C HIS A 81 -1.35 7.68 1.55
N ASN A 82 -1.27 8.96 1.94
CA ASN A 82 -2.12 9.56 2.97
C ASN A 82 -2.06 8.83 4.33
N VAL A 83 -0.97 8.13 4.63
CA VAL A 83 -0.77 7.47 5.92
C VAL A 83 -0.09 8.45 6.87
N PRO A 84 -0.73 8.83 7.99
CA PRO A 84 -0.16 9.78 8.92
C PRO A 84 1.03 9.18 9.67
N VAL A 85 2.02 10.03 9.91
CA VAL A 85 3.02 9.78 10.95
C VAL A 85 2.39 10.15 12.29
N GLN A 86 2.69 9.36 13.31
CA GLN A 86 2.20 9.56 14.67
C GLN A 86 3.37 9.83 15.61
N ALA A 87 3.17 10.73 16.55
CA ALA A 87 4.06 11.00 17.68
C ALA A 87 3.28 10.74 18.97
N GLY A 88 3.73 9.79 19.79
CA GLY A 88 3.02 9.44 21.03
C GLY A 88 1.57 8.97 20.82
N GLY A 89 1.24 8.45 19.63
CA GLY A 89 -0.11 8.05 19.24
C GLY A 89 -0.92 9.16 18.52
N GLU A 90 -0.46 10.41 18.58
CA GLU A 90 -1.13 11.56 17.98
C GLU A 90 -0.61 11.83 16.57
N THR A 91 -1.48 12.29 15.67
CA THR A 91 -1.06 12.58 14.28
C THR A 91 -0.10 13.77 14.22
N ALA A 92 1.04 13.56 13.58
CA ALA A 92 2.10 14.55 13.40
C ALA A 92 2.44 14.70 11.91
N ALA A 93 2.53 15.95 11.43
CA ALA A 93 3.03 16.21 10.09
C ALA A 93 4.54 15.89 10.00
N VAL A 94 4.99 15.30 8.89
CA VAL A 94 6.42 15.00 8.70
C VAL A 94 7.28 16.27 8.77
N SER A 95 6.73 17.41 8.36
CA SER A 95 7.39 18.72 8.38
C SER A 95 7.70 19.26 9.78
N VAL A 96 7.03 18.78 10.82
CA VAL A 96 7.28 19.23 12.21
C VAL A 96 8.29 18.36 12.95
N LEU A 97 8.79 17.29 12.32
CA LEU A 97 9.68 16.33 12.94
C LEU A 97 11.16 16.79 12.89
N PRO A 98 11.91 16.71 14.01
CA PRO A 98 13.31 17.10 14.07
C PRO A 98 14.19 16.17 13.23
N ARG A 99 14.64 16.63 12.06
CA ARG A 99 15.87 16.21 11.32
C ARG A 99 16.04 16.92 9.99
N LEU A 100 14.95 17.42 9.42
CA LEU A 100 14.98 18.24 8.24
C LEU A 100 15.22 19.66 8.73
N GLY A 101 16.48 20.07 8.80
CA GLY A 101 16.94 21.40 9.27
C GLY A 101 16.43 22.59 8.44
N THR A 102 15.27 22.45 7.81
CA THR A 102 14.58 23.50 7.09
C THR A 102 13.52 24.08 8.00
N SER A 103 13.91 25.02 8.84
CA SER A 103 12.98 26.01 9.36
C SER A 103 12.29 26.67 8.16
N GLY A 104 11.11 26.20 7.76
CA GLY A 104 10.24 26.89 6.80
C GLY A 104 10.07 26.32 5.38
N THR A 105 10.54 25.13 5.03
CA THR A 105 10.19 24.57 3.71
C THR A 105 9.13 23.49 3.84
N ASN A 106 7.88 23.89 3.59
CA ASN A 106 6.96 23.06 2.82
C ASN A 106 7.76 22.35 1.71
N PHE A 107 7.44 21.10 1.42
CA PHE A 107 8.19 20.18 0.53
C PHE A 107 8.29 20.65 -0.95
N PHE A 108 8.26 21.95 -1.24
CA PHE A 108 8.49 22.59 -2.54
C PHE A 108 9.95 22.42 -3.00
N ILE A 109 10.30 21.20 -3.37
CA ILE A 109 11.55 20.87 -4.03
C ILE A 109 11.23 20.83 -5.52
N GLY A 110 11.97 21.58 -6.34
CA GLY A 110 11.86 21.50 -7.80
C GLY A 110 10.59 22.09 -8.43
N GLY A 111 9.87 22.94 -7.69
CA GLY A 111 8.62 23.55 -8.15
C GLY A 111 7.44 22.56 -8.18
N TRP A 112 6.29 23.02 -8.68
CA TRP A 112 5.08 22.20 -8.75
C TRP A 112 5.25 20.83 -9.44
N PRO A 113 6.08 20.66 -10.50
CA PRO A 113 6.16 19.38 -11.21
C PRO A 113 6.78 18.27 -10.36
N VAL A 114 7.82 18.60 -9.60
CA VAL A 114 8.50 17.63 -8.73
C VAL A 114 7.61 17.28 -7.54
N GLN A 115 6.84 18.24 -7.00
CA GLN A 115 5.82 17.96 -5.99
C GLN A 115 4.76 16.97 -6.50
N MET A 116 4.31 17.12 -7.75
CA MET A 116 3.36 16.19 -8.36
C MET A 116 3.99 14.80 -8.55
N LEU A 117 5.24 14.74 -9.01
CA LEU A 117 5.95 13.46 -9.12
C LEU A 117 6.07 12.77 -7.75
N LEU A 118 6.37 13.53 -6.69
CA LEU A 118 6.44 13.04 -5.32
C LEU A 118 5.08 12.63 -4.75
N LEU A 119 3.97 13.16 -5.25
CA LEU A 119 2.65 12.75 -4.80
C LEU A 119 2.18 11.48 -5.52
N PHE A 120 2.47 11.38 -6.82
CA PHE A 120 1.94 10.33 -7.68
C PHE A 120 2.89 9.16 -7.94
N ALA A 121 4.15 9.21 -7.49
CA ALA A 121 5.11 8.13 -7.70
C ALA A 121 4.58 6.74 -7.28
N PRO A 122 3.94 6.54 -6.11
CA PRO A 122 3.38 5.24 -5.76
C PRO A 122 2.21 4.84 -6.65
N ALA A 123 1.35 5.79 -7.02
CA ALA A 123 0.22 5.56 -7.91
C ALA A 123 0.70 5.07 -9.29
N PHE A 124 1.72 5.72 -9.86
CA PHE A 124 2.31 5.29 -11.14
C PHE A 124 2.96 3.90 -11.03
N GLY A 125 3.68 3.63 -9.94
CA GLY A 125 4.26 2.30 -9.70
C GLY A 125 3.21 1.21 -9.63
N LEU A 126 2.09 1.46 -8.94
CA LEU A 126 0.97 0.52 -8.80
C LEU A 126 0.18 0.33 -10.09
N ILE A 127 -0.09 1.40 -10.85
CA ILE A 127 -0.68 1.30 -12.19
C ILE A 127 0.20 0.43 -13.09
N GLY A 128 1.51 0.68 -13.09
CA GLY A 128 2.47 -0.12 -13.85
C GLY A 128 2.47 -1.59 -13.43
N ALA A 129 2.44 -1.88 -12.12
CA ALA A 129 2.39 -3.26 -11.61
C ALA A 129 1.09 -3.98 -12.00
N GLY A 130 -0.07 -3.34 -11.85
CA GLY A 130 -1.36 -3.92 -12.24
C GLY A 130 -1.45 -4.19 -13.73
N TYR A 131 -0.97 -3.25 -14.55
CA TYR A 131 -0.86 -3.45 -16.01
C TYR A 131 0.04 -4.64 -16.33
N LEU A 132 1.20 -4.73 -15.69
CA LEU A 132 2.19 -5.77 -15.95
C LEU A 132 1.66 -7.17 -15.60
N VAL A 133 1.06 -7.35 -14.43
CA VAL A 133 0.50 -8.66 -14.03
C VAL A 133 -0.62 -9.09 -14.98
N VAL A 134 -1.58 -8.20 -15.27
CA VAL A 134 -2.67 -8.53 -16.19
C VAL A 134 -2.17 -8.80 -17.61
N SER A 135 -1.08 -8.15 -18.04
CA SER A 135 -0.46 -8.43 -19.34
C SER A 135 0.27 -9.77 -19.41
N TRP A 136 0.70 -10.33 -18.28
CA TRP A 136 1.34 -11.64 -18.21
C TRP A 136 0.32 -12.78 -18.12
N GLU A 137 -0.71 -12.59 -17.30
CA GLU A 137 -1.77 -13.59 -17.09
C GLU A 137 -2.79 -13.64 -18.21
N ASP A 138 -2.94 -12.54 -18.95
CA ASP A 138 -3.85 -12.42 -20.09
C ASP A 138 -5.31 -12.85 -19.76
N PRO A 139 -5.92 -12.37 -18.67
CA PRO A 139 -7.21 -12.89 -18.19
C PRO A 139 -8.33 -12.72 -19.23
N ASP A 140 -9.19 -13.72 -19.31
CA ASP A 140 -10.33 -13.78 -20.24
C ASP A 140 -11.66 -13.39 -19.57
N GLU A 141 -11.71 -13.38 -18.23
CA GLU A 141 -12.89 -13.02 -17.45
C GLU A 141 -12.60 -11.89 -16.45
N LEU A 142 -13.65 -11.14 -16.06
CA LEU A 142 -13.51 -10.07 -15.06
C LEU A 142 -13.05 -10.58 -13.69
N VAL A 143 -13.42 -11.82 -13.34
CA VAL A 143 -13.01 -12.44 -12.07
C VAL A 143 -11.50 -12.66 -12.07
N ASP A 144 -10.94 -13.21 -13.15
CA ASP A 144 -9.50 -13.44 -13.30
C ASP A 144 -8.70 -12.14 -13.33
N LEU A 145 -9.27 -11.09 -13.95
CA LEU A 145 -8.70 -9.74 -13.90
C LEU A 145 -8.66 -9.22 -12.46
N ALA A 146 -9.74 -9.38 -11.70
CA ALA A 146 -9.79 -8.95 -10.31
C ALA A 146 -8.79 -9.73 -9.43
N LEU A 147 -8.66 -11.05 -9.64
CA LEU A 147 -7.68 -11.90 -8.95
C LEU A 147 -6.24 -11.48 -9.28
N SER A 148 -5.95 -11.19 -10.55
CA SER A 148 -4.65 -10.68 -11.00
C SER A 148 -4.27 -9.37 -10.30
N VAL A 149 -5.21 -8.44 -10.17
CA VAL A 149 -5.01 -7.18 -9.45
C VAL A 149 -4.83 -7.43 -7.94
N ALA A 150 -5.62 -8.33 -7.35
CA ALA A 150 -5.51 -8.69 -5.94
C ALA A 150 -4.14 -9.29 -5.60
N ALA A 151 -3.53 -10.05 -6.52
CA ALA A 151 -2.20 -10.63 -6.36
C ALA A 151 -1.10 -9.57 -6.18
N VAL A 152 -1.27 -8.36 -6.73
CA VAL A 152 -0.35 -7.21 -6.51
C VAL A 152 -0.48 -6.66 -5.09
N ALA A 153 -1.69 -6.66 -4.53
CA ALA A 153 -1.95 -6.05 -3.22
C ALA A 153 -1.37 -6.86 -2.06
N ILE A 154 -1.35 -8.20 -2.15
CA ILE A 154 -0.85 -9.09 -1.09
C ILE A 154 0.59 -8.79 -0.66
N PRO A 155 1.61 -8.82 -1.55
CA PRO A 155 2.98 -8.49 -1.17
C PRO A 155 3.11 -7.03 -0.70
N TYR A 156 2.37 -6.11 -1.33
CA TYR A 156 2.40 -4.70 -0.99
C TYR A 156 1.89 -4.44 0.44
N LEU A 157 0.83 -5.14 0.87
CA LEU A 157 0.30 -5.13 2.21
C LEU A 157 1.34 -5.61 3.23
N VAL A 158 1.95 -6.77 3.00
CA VAL A 158 2.96 -7.33 3.89
C VAL A 158 4.13 -6.37 4.05
N LEU A 159 4.66 -5.86 2.94
CA LEU A 159 5.77 -4.90 2.94
C LEU A 159 5.38 -3.57 3.61
N SER A 160 4.14 -3.10 3.42
CA SER A 160 3.65 -1.88 4.07
C SER A 160 3.59 -2.02 5.59
N VAL A 161 3.11 -3.15 6.11
CA VAL A 161 3.06 -3.39 7.56
C VAL A 161 4.47 -3.50 8.15
N VAL A 162 5.34 -4.29 7.50
CA VAL A 162 6.73 -4.47 7.94
C VAL A 162 7.49 -3.13 7.91
N ALA A 163 7.37 -2.37 6.83
CA ALA A 163 8.00 -1.07 6.72
C ALA A 163 7.45 -0.10 7.76
N ALA A 164 6.13 0.02 7.94
CA ALA A 164 5.55 0.91 8.94
C ALA A 164 6.10 0.64 10.35
N PHE A 165 6.27 -0.63 10.71
CA PHE A 165 6.90 -1.03 11.96
C PHE A 165 8.38 -0.61 12.03
N LEU A 166 9.17 -0.96 11.00
CA LEU A 166 10.61 -0.65 10.95
C LEU A 166 10.90 0.86 10.94
N MET A 167 10.00 1.68 10.40
CA MET A 167 10.13 3.14 10.31
C MET A 167 9.72 3.85 11.60
N THR A 168 9.60 3.14 12.73
CA THR A 168 9.40 3.76 14.03
C THR A 168 10.73 4.19 14.64
N HIS A 169 10.79 5.41 15.16
CA HIS A 169 11.94 5.97 15.85
C HIS A 169 11.57 6.52 17.21
N THR A 170 12.43 6.26 18.21
CA THR A 170 12.27 6.79 19.56
C THR A 170 13.21 7.97 19.77
N TYR A 171 12.64 9.15 20.00
CA TYR A 171 13.38 10.32 20.44
C TYR A 171 13.61 10.26 21.95
N THR A 172 14.84 10.54 22.38
CA THR A 172 15.24 10.64 23.81
C THR A 172 15.83 12.02 24.15
N ASN A 173 16.06 12.86 23.14
CA ASN A 173 16.55 14.22 23.35
C ASN A 173 15.39 15.14 23.77
N SER A 174 15.49 15.75 24.95
CA SER A 174 14.45 16.61 25.51
C SER A 174 14.11 17.83 24.65
N GLY A 175 15.08 18.40 23.94
CA GLY A 175 14.87 19.48 22.99
C GLY A 175 14.01 19.06 21.79
N ALA A 176 14.36 17.93 21.18
CA ALA A 176 13.61 17.34 20.07
C ALA A 176 12.17 16.95 20.48
N ILE A 177 12.02 16.30 21.64
CA ILE A 177 10.71 15.95 22.22
C ILE A 177 9.88 17.21 22.46
N GLY A 178 10.47 18.25 23.04
CA GLY A 178 9.82 19.54 23.28
C GLY A 178 9.32 20.19 21.98
N THR A 179 10.14 20.18 20.92
CA THR A 179 9.73 20.68 19.59
C THR A 179 8.57 19.88 19.01
N ILE A 180 8.59 18.55 19.11
CA ILE A 180 7.47 17.73 18.59
C ILE A 180 6.19 18.04 19.36
N ILE A 181 6.25 18.04 20.69
CA ILE A 181 5.09 18.33 21.56
C ILE A 181 4.51 19.71 21.26
N SER A 182 5.35 20.74 21.10
CA SER A 182 4.86 22.10 20.82
C SER A 182 4.18 22.25 19.46
N ASN A 183 4.49 21.39 18.49
CA ASN A 183 3.95 21.44 17.13
C ASN A 183 2.79 20.46 16.88
N VAL A 184 2.52 19.54 17.81
CA VAL A 184 1.41 18.59 17.74
C VAL A 184 0.39 19.00 18.79
N GLU A 185 -0.67 19.70 18.38
CA GLU A 185 -1.63 20.35 19.28
C GLU A 185 -2.18 19.42 20.39
N PRO A 186 -2.61 18.17 20.11
CA PRO A 186 -3.06 17.27 21.17
C PRO A 186 -1.98 16.98 22.23
N LEU A 187 -0.72 16.82 21.80
CA LEU A 187 0.41 16.62 22.73
C LEU A 187 0.71 17.91 23.50
N ALA A 188 0.67 19.08 22.84
CA ALA A 188 0.87 20.37 23.49
C ALA A 188 -0.16 20.58 24.63
N GLN A 189 -1.42 20.23 24.37
CA GLN A 189 -2.48 20.28 25.38
C GLN A 189 -2.23 19.27 26.51
N GLN A 190 -1.89 18.03 26.18
CA GLN A 190 -1.60 16.96 27.15
C GLN A 190 -0.47 17.32 28.13
N TYR A 191 0.60 17.95 27.63
CA TYR A 191 1.79 18.28 28.42
C TYR A 191 1.86 19.74 28.87
N SER A 192 0.80 20.53 28.66
CA SER A 192 0.73 21.95 29.04
C SER A 192 0.99 22.22 30.54
N ASN A 193 0.62 21.27 31.41
CA ASN A 193 0.75 21.36 32.87
C ASN A 193 1.67 20.28 33.47
N GLY A 194 2.39 19.53 32.62
CA GLY A 194 3.18 18.38 33.03
C GLY A 194 4.61 18.43 32.53
N GLN A 195 5.46 17.53 33.02
CA GLN A 195 6.76 17.32 32.39
C GLN A 195 6.59 16.48 31.12
N PRO A 196 7.26 16.84 30.01
CA PRO A 196 7.27 16.00 28.81
C PRO A 196 7.88 14.63 29.12
N PRO A 197 7.54 13.59 28.34
CA PRO A 197 8.06 12.24 28.57
C PRO A 197 9.56 12.19 28.32
N SER A 198 10.26 11.27 29.00
CA SER A 198 11.69 11.03 28.81
C SER A 198 12.04 10.42 27.45
N SER A 199 11.05 9.82 26.77
CA SER A 199 11.15 9.32 25.41
C SER A 199 9.83 9.47 24.66
N LEU A 200 9.89 9.74 23.36
CA LEU A 200 8.72 9.85 22.50
C LEU A 200 8.88 8.98 21.25
N ASN A 201 7.94 8.05 21.05
CA ASN A 201 7.90 7.24 19.83
C ASN A 201 7.24 8.02 18.70
N VAL A 202 7.90 8.04 17.56
CA VAL A 202 7.42 8.64 16.33
C VAL A 202 7.51 7.60 15.22
N GLY A 203 6.41 7.32 14.54
CA GLY A 203 6.37 6.25 13.55
C GLY A 203 5.13 6.30 12.68
N VAL A 204 5.05 5.39 11.72
CA VAL A 204 3.91 5.30 10.82
C VAL A 204 2.78 4.56 11.54
N SER A 205 1.54 5.04 11.41
CA SER A 205 0.37 4.31 11.89
C SER A 205 0.26 2.96 11.18
N ILE A 206 0.49 1.85 11.88
CA ILE A 206 0.47 0.49 11.31
C ILE A 206 -0.90 0.17 10.72
N THR A 207 -1.98 0.54 11.41
CA THR A 207 -3.36 0.33 10.93
C THR A 207 -3.62 1.09 9.64
N ASN A 208 -3.22 2.37 9.56
CA ASN A 208 -3.41 3.16 8.36
C ASN A 208 -2.46 2.71 7.23
N ALA A 209 -1.25 2.25 7.56
CA ALA A 209 -0.33 1.66 6.59
C ALA A 209 -0.91 0.40 5.97
N ALA A 210 -1.47 -0.50 6.78
CA ALA A 210 -2.15 -1.71 6.29
C ALA A 210 -3.34 -1.34 5.39
N LEU A 211 -4.19 -0.41 5.85
CA LEU A 211 -5.41 -0.05 5.14
C LEU A 211 -5.12 0.74 3.86
N PHE A 212 -4.48 1.90 3.97
CA PHE A 212 -4.32 2.81 2.83
C PHE A 212 -3.19 2.36 1.91
N ALA A 213 -1.98 2.23 2.43
CA ALA A 213 -0.83 1.82 1.61
C ALA A 213 -0.92 0.34 1.20
N GLY A 214 -1.38 -0.54 2.09
CA GLY A 214 -1.41 -1.97 1.84
C GLY A 214 -2.58 -2.48 1.01
N ILE A 215 -3.76 -1.87 1.11
CA ILE A 215 -4.99 -2.36 0.45
C ILE A 215 -5.54 -1.33 -0.53
N VAL A 216 -5.94 -0.15 -0.04
CA VAL A 216 -6.69 0.82 -0.85
C VAL A 216 -5.89 1.26 -2.08
N TYR A 217 -4.63 1.66 -1.90
CA TYR A 217 -3.81 2.13 -3.02
C TYR A 217 -3.53 1.02 -4.04
N PRO A 218 -3.01 -0.16 -3.67
CA PRO A 218 -2.75 -1.24 -4.62
C PRO A 218 -3.99 -1.71 -5.36
N VAL A 219 -5.13 -1.85 -4.68
CA VAL A 219 -6.38 -2.28 -5.31
C VAL A 219 -6.88 -1.23 -6.31
N VAL A 220 -6.91 0.05 -5.92
CA VAL A 220 -7.41 1.11 -6.79
C VAL A 220 -6.47 1.35 -7.97
N PHE A 221 -5.18 1.60 -7.71
CA PHE A 221 -4.23 1.95 -8.76
C PHE A 221 -3.77 0.74 -9.57
N GLY A 222 -3.57 -0.42 -8.94
CA GLY A 222 -3.35 -1.68 -9.65
C GLY A 222 -4.56 -2.07 -10.50
N GLY A 223 -5.78 -1.85 -10.00
CA GLY A 223 -7.01 -2.05 -10.77
C GLY A 223 -7.07 -1.20 -12.02
N LEU A 224 -6.74 0.10 -11.92
CA LEU A 224 -6.64 0.99 -13.09
C LEU A 224 -5.60 0.50 -14.11
N GLY A 225 -4.46 0.00 -13.64
CA GLY A 225 -3.45 -0.63 -14.49
C GLY A 225 -3.97 -1.86 -15.23
N GLY A 226 -4.64 -2.77 -14.50
CA GLY A 226 -5.22 -3.98 -15.06
C GLY A 226 -6.33 -3.70 -16.08
N ILE A 227 -7.23 -2.75 -15.78
CA ILE A 227 -8.26 -2.28 -16.72
C ILE A 227 -7.62 -1.71 -17.99
N ALA A 228 -6.54 -0.94 -17.85
CA ALA A 228 -5.83 -0.39 -19.01
C ALA A 228 -5.20 -1.48 -19.89
N ALA A 229 -4.74 -2.59 -19.30
CA ALA A 229 -4.20 -3.74 -20.04
C ALA A 229 -5.29 -4.52 -20.79
N LYS A 230 -6.47 -4.71 -20.17
CA LYS A 230 -7.60 -5.50 -20.70
C LYS A 230 -8.86 -4.65 -20.92
N LYS A 231 -8.70 -3.52 -21.61
CA LYS A 231 -9.78 -2.56 -21.85
C LYS A 231 -10.99 -3.18 -22.58
N ASP A 232 -10.73 -4.06 -23.55
CA ASP A 232 -11.76 -4.60 -24.44
C ASP A 232 -12.67 -5.56 -23.65
N LEU A 233 -12.08 -6.41 -22.80
CA LEU A 233 -12.80 -7.28 -21.86
C LEU A 233 -13.79 -6.50 -20.97
N VAL A 234 -13.35 -5.37 -20.40
CA VAL A 234 -14.20 -4.54 -19.53
C VAL A 234 -15.33 -3.89 -20.31
N VAL A 235 -15.06 -3.40 -21.52
CA VAL A 235 -16.07 -2.77 -22.38
C VAL A 235 -17.11 -3.77 -22.85
N ASP A 236 -16.69 -4.97 -23.23
CA ASP A 236 -17.58 -6.03 -23.72
C ASP A 236 -18.55 -6.48 -22.61
N GLU A 237 -18.04 -6.71 -21.40
CA GLU A 237 -18.87 -7.11 -20.25
C GLU A 237 -19.88 -6.01 -19.85
N ILE A 238 -19.46 -4.74 -19.86
CA ILE A 238 -20.38 -3.62 -19.60
C ILE A 238 -21.47 -3.57 -20.68
N THR A 239 -21.10 -3.73 -21.95
CA THR A 239 -22.04 -3.71 -23.07
C THR A 239 -23.03 -4.87 -23.00
N ALA A 240 -22.57 -6.06 -22.61
CA ALA A 240 -23.41 -7.23 -22.42
C ALA A 240 -24.47 -7.04 -21.32
N ARG A 241 -24.13 -6.32 -20.24
CA ARG A 241 -25.07 -6.05 -19.13
C ARG A 241 -26.08 -4.95 -19.39
N LEU A 242 -25.83 -4.09 -20.38
CA LEU A 242 -26.70 -2.97 -20.73
C LEU A 242 -27.77 -3.33 -21.77
N ASN A 243 -27.60 -4.45 -22.48
CA ASN A 243 -28.55 -4.98 -23.46
C ASN A 243 -29.43 -6.07 -22.86
#